data_AF-A0A560WG58-F1
#
_entry.id   AF-A0A560WG58-F1
#
_cell.length_a   1.000
_cell.length_b   1.000
_cell.length_c   1.000
_cell.angle_alpha   90.00
_cell.angle_beta   90.00
_cell.angle_gamma   90.00
#
_symmetry.space_group_name_H-M   'P 1'
#
loop_
_entity.id
_entity.type
_entity.pdbx_description
1 polymer ?
#
loop_
_entity_poly.entity_id
_entity_poly.type
_entity_poly.pdbx_seq_one_letter_code
_entity_poly.pdbx_strand_id
1 'polypeptide(L)'
;MKRNWWERLLTFDRLDYAGVYLALAGVGGGVTFAQLGDPLLAWADGDPLRTSLTIEALSDESTGGPWEGLRPKPGVDLGWDGMTQATFADPTTQVWLAHLAPRVLVVAATLIVILGLWRVLKSIRDGRAFTNANLRRIRGVAATLVVAPLLLVVPIVVRAAVLTDAAVETRGTIFTVTLPWQYLAVTLVGLLLAALAQAFEHGVELEDDVEGLV
;
A
#
# COMPACT_ATOMS: atom_id res chain seq x y z
N MET A 1 39.89 -25.60 0.12
CA MET A 1 38.76 -25.49 1.07
C MET A 1 37.45 -25.45 0.29
N LYS A 2 36.54 -26.42 0.49
CA LYS A 2 35.19 -26.37 -0.08
C LYS A 2 34.36 -25.42 0.78
N ARG A 3 33.90 -24.31 0.21
CA ARG A 3 32.99 -23.35 0.87
C ARG A 3 31.70 -24.08 1.29
N ASN A 4 31.28 -23.92 2.54
CA ASN A 4 30.10 -24.59 3.08
C ASN A 4 28.82 -24.10 2.37
N TRP A 5 27.79 -24.94 2.26
CA TRP A 5 26.59 -24.62 1.47
C TRP A 5 25.86 -23.35 1.95
N TRP A 6 25.91 -23.06 3.25
CA TRP A 6 25.43 -21.79 3.84
C TRP A 6 26.19 -20.56 3.31
N GLU A 7 27.50 -20.66 3.09
CA GLU A 7 28.31 -19.57 2.55
C GLU A 7 28.05 -19.34 1.05
N ARG A 8 27.49 -20.33 0.33
CA ARG A 8 27.02 -20.13 -1.06
C ARG A 8 25.62 -19.51 -1.09
N LEU A 9 24.75 -19.89 -0.17
CA LEU A 9 23.42 -19.28 0.02
C LEU A 9 23.50 -17.78 0.37
N LEU A 10 24.59 -17.33 1.00
CA LEU A 10 24.78 -15.93 1.40
C LEU A 10 25.60 -15.09 0.41
N THR A 11 26.17 -15.67 -0.65
CA THR A 11 26.80 -14.87 -1.70
C THR A 11 25.80 -14.57 -2.78
N PHE A 12 25.28 -13.34 -2.73
CA PHE A 12 24.37 -12.79 -3.72
C PHE A 12 25.00 -12.86 -5.13
N ASP A 13 24.61 -13.86 -5.91
CA ASP A 13 25.12 -14.10 -7.24
C ASP A 13 24.21 -13.50 -8.31
N ARG A 14 24.55 -13.70 -9.59
CA ARG A 14 23.77 -13.13 -10.72
C ARG A 14 22.33 -13.65 -10.77
N LEU A 15 22.08 -14.89 -10.33
CA LEU A 15 20.75 -15.47 -10.32
C LEU A 15 19.93 -14.89 -9.16
N ASP A 16 20.55 -14.62 -8.01
CA ASP A 16 19.88 -13.95 -6.89
C ASP A 16 19.39 -12.55 -7.27
N TYR A 17 20.24 -11.77 -7.95
CA TYR A 17 19.83 -10.46 -8.49
C TYR A 17 18.65 -10.58 -9.45
N ALA A 18 18.69 -11.53 -10.39
CA ALA A 18 17.59 -11.75 -11.34
C ALA A 18 16.30 -12.15 -10.61
N GLY A 19 16.39 -13.03 -9.61
CA GLY A 19 15.28 -13.44 -8.77
C GLY A 19 14.63 -12.27 -8.03
N VAL A 20 15.44 -11.39 -7.41
CA VAL A 20 14.90 -10.21 -6.74
C VAL A 20 14.28 -9.21 -7.71
N TYR A 21 14.87 -8.97 -8.88
CA TYR A 21 14.24 -8.12 -9.90
C TYR A 21 12.89 -8.67 -10.37
N LEU A 22 12.81 -9.98 -10.61
CA LEU A 22 11.55 -10.64 -10.98
C LEU A 22 10.53 -10.55 -9.84
N ALA A 23 10.95 -10.74 -8.59
CA ALA A 23 10.07 -10.58 -7.43
C ALA A 23 9.56 -9.13 -7.31
N LEU A 24 10.43 -8.13 -7.45
CA LEU A 24 10.05 -6.71 -7.43
C LEU A 24 9.07 -6.38 -8.57
N ALA A 25 9.34 -6.84 -9.79
CA ALA A 25 8.46 -6.64 -10.94
C ALA A 25 7.11 -7.33 -10.74
N GLY A 26 7.12 -8.58 -10.26
CA GLY A 26 5.92 -9.37 -9.97
C GLY A 26 5.06 -8.73 -8.90
N VAL A 27 5.65 -8.27 -7.79
CA VAL A 27 4.94 -7.54 -6.74
C VAL A 27 4.37 -6.22 -7.28
N GLY A 28 5.17 -5.43 -8.01
CA GLY A 28 4.71 -4.15 -8.58
C GLY A 28 3.55 -4.33 -9.56
N GLY A 29 3.67 -5.28 -10.49
CA GLY A 29 2.63 -5.62 -11.46
C GLY A 29 1.39 -6.19 -10.79
N GLY A 30 1.56 -7.16 -9.88
CA GLY A 30 0.46 -7.80 -9.17
C GLY A 30 -0.33 -6.84 -8.30
N VAL A 31 0.34 -5.98 -7.53
CA VAL A 31 -0.32 -4.94 -6.72
C VAL A 31 -1.04 -3.95 -7.62
N THR A 32 -0.42 -3.48 -8.70
CA THR A 32 -1.06 -2.54 -9.64
C THR A 32 -2.33 -3.14 -10.24
N PHE A 33 -2.24 -4.39 -10.71
CA PHE A 33 -3.37 -5.08 -11.31
C PHE A 33 -4.50 -5.34 -10.29
N ALA A 34 -4.20 -5.90 -9.11
CA ALA A 34 -5.20 -6.19 -8.10
C ALA A 34 -5.88 -4.92 -7.53
N GLN A 35 -5.12 -3.83 -7.42
CA GLN A 35 -5.64 -2.58 -6.85
C GLN A 35 -6.40 -1.75 -7.87
N LEU A 36 -5.99 -1.74 -9.15
CA LEU A 36 -6.54 -0.85 -10.18
C LEU A 36 -7.08 -1.59 -11.40
N GLY A 37 -6.43 -2.66 -11.85
CA GLY A 37 -6.85 -3.43 -13.03
C GLY A 37 -8.29 -3.92 -12.93
N ASP A 38 -8.57 -4.75 -11.92
CA ASP A 38 -9.92 -5.31 -11.71
C ASP A 38 -11.01 -4.24 -11.57
N PRO A 39 -10.88 -3.20 -10.70
CA PRO A 39 -11.93 -2.20 -10.57
C PRO A 39 -12.07 -1.28 -11.79
N LEU A 40 -10.98 -0.99 -12.52
CA LEU A 40 -11.08 -0.17 -13.74
C LEU A 40 -11.75 -0.93 -14.87
N LEU A 41 -11.49 -2.24 -15.00
CA LEU A 41 -12.18 -3.10 -15.96
C LEU A 41 -13.67 -3.19 -15.63
N ALA A 42 -14.01 -3.47 -14.37
CA ALA A 42 -15.41 -3.48 -13.92
C ALA A 42 -16.10 -2.14 -14.18
N TRP A 43 -15.43 -1.01 -13.93
CA TRP A 43 -16.01 0.30 -14.24
C TRP A 43 -16.22 0.50 -15.75
N ALA A 44 -15.26 0.10 -16.58
CA ALA A 44 -15.35 0.24 -18.03
C ALA A 44 -16.47 -0.64 -18.64
N ASP A 45 -16.67 -1.84 -18.08
CA ASP A 45 -17.71 -2.78 -18.52
C ASP A 45 -19.11 -2.42 -17.97
N GLY A 46 -19.19 -1.44 -17.08
CA GLY A 46 -20.45 -1.02 -16.44
C GLY A 46 -20.93 -2.00 -15.36
N ASP A 47 -20.02 -2.80 -14.79
CA ASP A 47 -20.33 -3.77 -13.76
C ASP A 47 -20.73 -3.09 -12.43
N PRO A 48 -21.57 -3.76 -11.63
CA PRO A 48 -21.95 -3.26 -10.32
C PRO A 48 -20.73 -3.17 -9.40
N LEU A 49 -20.61 -2.06 -8.65
CA LEU A 49 -19.54 -1.90 -7.67
C LEU A 49 -19.85 -2.70 -6.41
N ARG A 50 -19.03 -3.70 -6.10
CA ARG A 50 -19.09 -4.45 -4.84
C ARG A 50 -17.99 -4.00 -3.90
N THR A 51 -18.35 -3.57 -2.69
CA THR A 51 -17.36 -3.09 -1.73
C THR A 51 -17.82 -3.19 -0.29
N SER A 52 -16.88 -3.31 0.64
CA SER A 52 -17.16 -3.26 2.07
C SER A 52 -17.33 -1.81 2.56
N LEU A 53 -18.33 -1.64 3.42
CA LEU A 53 -18.59 -0.45 4.21
C LEU A 53 -18.24 -0.71 5.67
N THR A 54 -17.55 0.24 6.29
CA THR A 54 -17.31 0.23 7.73
C THR A 54 -18.28 1.22 8.36
N ILE A 55 -19.45 0.71 8.75
CA ILE A 55 -20.51 1.49 9.39
C ILE A 55 -20.66 0.99 10.81
N GLU A 56 -20.64 1.92 11.76
CA GLU A 56 -21.08 1.65 13.11
C GLU A 56 -22.55 2.07 13.16
N ALA A 57 -23.46 1.10 13.08
CA ALA A 57 -24.85 1.39 13.34
C ALA A 57 -24.98 1.74 14.82
N LEU A 58 -25.65 2.84 15.13
CA LEU A 58 -26.19 3.09 16.46
C LEU A 58 -27.20 1.98 16.74
N SER A 59 -26.71 0.84 17.23
CA SER A 59 -27.54 -0.27 17.62
C SER A 59 -28.33 0.18 18.84
N ASP A 60 -29.63 0.36 18.66
CA ASP A 60 -30.55 0.13 19.75
C ASP A 60 -30.45 -1.37 20.03
N GLU A 61 -29.94 -1.77 21.20
CA GLU A 61 -29.65 -3.18 21.60
C GLU A 61 -30.87 -4.12 21.40
N SER A 62 -32.05 -3.55 21.15
CA SER A 62 -33.30 -4.25 20.87
C SER A 62 -33.51 -4.73 19.41
N THR A 63 -32.66 -4.37 18.44
CA THR A 63 -32.90 -4.64 17.01
C THR A 63 -31.72 -5.32 16.30
N GLY A 64 -31.59 -6.64 16.46
CA GLY A 64 -30.84 -7.51 15.52
C GLY A 64 -29.40 -7.12 15.16
N GLY A 65 -28.86 -7.69 14.08
CA GLY A 65 -27.48 -7.44 13.65
C GLY A 65 -27.20 -5.97 13.26
N PRO A 66 -25.93 -5.53 13.20
CA PRO A 66 -25.53 -4.12 12.99
C PRO A 66 -25.94 -3.50 11.63
N TRP A 67 -26.66 -4.23 10.79
CA TRP A 67 -27.13 -3.79 9.47
C TRP A 67 -28.66 -3.79 9.35
N GLU A 68 -29.40 -4.41 10.27
CA GLU A 68 -30.87 -4.51 10.20
C GLU A 68 -31.58 -3.16 10.40
N GLY A 69 -30.90 -2.20 11.03
CA GLY A 69 -31.35 -0.81 11.16
C GLY A 69 -31.01 0.10 9.96
N LEU A 70 -30.21 -0.37 9.00
CA LEU A 70 -29.80 0.43 7.84
C LEU A 70 -30.87 0.35 6.75
N ARG A 71 -31.25 1.52 6.21
CA ARG A 71 -32.14 1.61 5.05
C ARG A 71 -31.30 1.85 3.79
N PRO A 72 -31.15 0.86 2.90
CA PRO A 72 -30.41 1.07 1.66
C PRO A 72 -31.12 2.07 0.74
N LYS A 73 -30.35 2.88 0.02
CA LYS A 73 -30.86 3.71 -1.07
C LYS A 73 -31.27 2.84 -2.27
N PRO A 74 -32.18 3.30 -3.14
CA PRO A 74 -32.54 2.57 -4.36
C PRO A 74 -31.32 2.22 -5.21
N GLY A 75 -31.26 0.97 -5.69
CA GLY A 75 -30.14 0.46 -6.49
C GLY A 75 -28.92 0.03 -5.66
N VAL A 76 -29.06 -0.07 -4.34
CA VAL A 76 -28.02 -0.58 -3.43
C VAL A 76 -28.54 -1.77 -2.66
N ASP A 77 -27.82 -2.89 -2.78
CA ASP A 77 -28.05 -4.08 -1.96
C ASP A 77 -27.02 -4.14 -0.85
N LEU A 78 -27.49 -4.34 0.40
CA LEU A 78 -26.63 -4.55 1.56
C LEU A 78 -26.59 -6.04 1.92
N GLY A 79 -25.39 -6.52 2.25
CA GLY A 79 -25.15 -7.88 2.72
C GLY A 79 -24.21 -7.89 3.91
N TRP A 80 -24.10 -9.06 4.55
CA TRP A 80 -23.18 -9.27 5.68
C TRP A 80 -22.34 -10.52 5.47
N ASP A 81 -21.02 -10.36 5.50
CA ASP A 81 -20.05 -11.45 5.46
C ASP A 81 -18.89 -11.13 6.43
N GLY A 82 -19.24 -10.97 7.71
CA GLY A 82 -18.33 -10.47 8.76
C GLY A 82 -18.09 -8.95 8.74
N MET A 83 -18.40 -8.29 7.63
CA MET A 83 -18.48 -6.83 7.46
C MET A 83 -19.69 -6.47 6.60
N THR A 84 -20.20 -5.25 6.73
CA THR A 84 -21.27 -4.73 5.86
C THR A 84 -20.74 -4.63 4.44
N GLN A 85 -21.34 -5.36 3.52
CA GLN A 85 -21.07 -5.31 2.09
C GLN A 85 -22.14 -4.47 1.42
N ALA A 86 -21.74 -3.61 0.48
CA ALA A 86 -22.64 -2.86 -0.38
C ALA A 86 -22.38 -3.21 -1.84
N THR A 87 -23.45 -3.50 -2.56
CA THR A 87 -23.45 -3.69 -4.01
C THR A 87 -24.24 -2.55 -4.62
N PHE A 88 -23.56 -1.69 -5.37
CA PHE A 88 -24.19 -0.60 -6.12
C PHE A 88 -24.47 -1.11 -7.54
N ALA A 89 -25.74 -1.16 -7.94
CA ALA A 89 -26.13 -1.60 -9.28
C ALA A 89 -25.68 -0.62 -10.36
N ASP A 90 -25.93 0.68 -10.13
CA ASP A 90 -25.58 1.78 -11.04
C ASP A 90 -24.71 2.83 -10.31
N PRO A 91 -23.45 2.50 -9.98
CA PRO A 91 -22.55 3.41 -9.25
C PRO A 91 -22.20 4.64 -10.09
N THR A 92 -22.34 5.83 -9.50
CA THR A 92 -21.94 7.08 -10.16
C THR A 92 -20.42 7.18 -10.29
N THR A 93 -19.94 8.03 -11.21
CA THR A 93 -18.51 8.34 -11.35
C THR A 93 -17.87 8.80 -10.04
N GLN A 94 -18.60 9.55 -9.21
CA GLN A 94 -18.10 9.99 -7.90
C GLN A 94 -17.83 8.81 -6.95
N VAL A 95 -18.72 7.81 -6.93
CA VAL A 95 -18.59 6.59 -6.15
C VAL A 95 -17.37 5.79 -6.60
N TRP A 96 -17.17 5.64 -7.92
CA TRP A 96 -15.97 4.99 -8.47
C TRP A 96 -14.68 5.72 -8.14
N LEU A 97 -14.63 7.04 -8.31
CA LEU A 97 -13.44 7.84 -8.00
C LEU A 97 -13.09 7.78 -6.51
N ALA A 98 -14.09 7.87 -5.62
CA ALA A 98 -13.89 7.72 -4.19
C ALA A 98 -13.39 6.30 -3.82
N HIS A 99 -13.90 5.27 -4.51
CA HIS A 99 -13.44 3.89 -4.33
C HIS A 99 -11.99 3.69 -4.79
N LEU A 100 -11.60 4.29 -5.91
CA LEU A 100 -10.27 4.16 -6.52
C LEU A 100 -9.20 5.03 -5.84
N ALA A 101 -9.56 6.18 -5.28
CA ALA A 101 -8.63 7.15 -4.71
C ALA A 101 -7.59 6.56 -3.73
N PRO A 102 -7.96 5.81 -2.67
CA PRO A 102 -6.98 5.22 -1.78
C PRO A 102 -6.13 4.14 -2.47
N ARG A 103 -6.70 3.39 -3.42
CA ARG A 103 -6.00 2.33 -4.17
C ARG A 103 -4.90 2.90 -5.06
N VAL A 104 -5.15 4.01 -5.74
CA VAL A 104 -4.15 4.72 -6.56
C VAL A 104 -2.96 5.14 -5.70
N LEU A 105 -3.21 5.67 -4.51
CA LEU A 105 -2.13 6.12 -3.62
C LEU A 105 -1.30 4.94 -3.09
N VAL A 106 -1.93 3.80 -2.78
CA VAL A 106 -1.21 2.55 -2.45
C VAL A 106 -0.31 2.13 -3.61
N VAL A 107 -0.83 2.05 -4.83
CA VAL A 107 -0.04 1.67 -6.02
C VAL A 107 1.12 2.63 -6.24
N ALA A 108 0.88 3.93 -6.18
CA ALA A 108 1.92 4.93 -6.35
C ALA A 108 3.05 4.77 -5.32
N ALA A 109 2.71 4.62 -4.04
CA ALA A 109 3.68 4.40 -2.98
C ALA A 109 4.48 3.11 -3.19
N THR A 110 3.81 2.00 -3.53
CA THR A 110 4.45 0.72 -3.83
C THR A 110 5.44 0.84 -4.99
N LEU A 111 5.06 1.49 -6.09
CA LEU A 111 5.93 1.68 -7.25
C LEU A 111 7.13 2.57 -6.92
N ILE A 112 6.96 3.63 -6.14
CA ILE A 112 8.07 4.48 -5.69
C ILE A 112 9.09 3.66 -4.88
N VAL A 113 8.61 2.83 -3.94
CA VAL A 113 9.46 1.94 -3.14
C VAL A 113 10.20 0.94 -4.02
N ILE A 114 9.48 0.26 -4.92
CA ILE A 114 10.07 -0.72 -5.84
C ILE A 114 11.13 -0.08 -6.72
N LEU A 115 10.86 1.08 -7.32
CA LEU A 115 11.83 1.79 -8.16
C LEU A 115 13.06 2.25 -7.38
N GLY A 116 12.87 2.68 -6.13
CA GLY A 116 13.97 3.03 -5.21
C GLY A 116 14.87 1.83 -4.94
N LEU A 117 14.29 0.71 -4.52
CA LEU A 117 15.00 -0.54 -4.24
C LEU A 117 15.68 -1.10 -5.49
N TRP A 118 15.00 -1.08 -6.63
CA TRP A 118 15.54 -1.53 -7.91
C TRP A 118 16.82 -0.77 -8.27
N ARG A 119 16.81 0.56 -8.11
CA ARG A 119 17.97 1.40 -8.41
C ARG A 119 19.12 1.17 -7.44
N VAL A 120 18.84 0.95 -6.15
CA VAL A 120 19.86 0.59 -5.16
C VAL A 120 20.49 -0.75 -5.52
N LEU A 121 19.67 -1.77 -5.77
CA LEU A 121 20.11 -3.11 -6.14
C LEU A 121 20.97 -3.10 -7.42
N LYS A 122 20.62 -2.25 -8.38
CA LYS A 122 21.40 -2.06 -9.61
C LYS A 122 22.79 -1.50 -9.30
N SER A 123 22.89 -0.47 -8.47
CA SER A 123 24.19 0.07 -8.08
C SER A 123 25.05 -0.94 -7.32
N ILE A 124 24.45 -1.73 -6.43
CA ILE A 124 25.17 -2.78 -5.68
C ILE A 124 25.71 -3.84 -6.63
N ARG A 125 24.91 -4.28 -7.60
CA ARG A 125 25.35 -5.22 -8.65
C ARG A 125 26.52 -4.66 -9.48
N ASP A 126 26.55 -3.35 -9.70
CA ASP A 126 27.63 -2.65 -10.41
C ASP A 126 28.87 -2.38 -9.51
N GLY A 127 28.88 -2.88 -8.27
CA GLY A 127 30.00 -2.69 -7.32
C GLY A 127 30.01 -1.33 -6.61
N ARG A 128 28.96 -0.51 -6.75
CA ARG A 128 28.86 0.84 -6.19
C ARG A 128 27.84 0.89 -5.07
N ALA A 129 28.17 0.30 -3.93
CA ALA A 129 27.25 0.17 -2.81
C ALA A 129 27.11 1.49 -2.02
N PHE A 130 28.21 2.12 -1.60
CA PHE A 130 28.19 3.30 -0.73
C PHE A 130 28.35 4.60 -1.52
N THR A 131 27.35 4.88 -2.37
CA THR A 131 27.27 6.16 -3.06
C THR A 131 26.25 7.08 -2.39
N ASN A 132 26.53 8.39 -2.41
CA ASN A 132 25.58 9.43 -2.03
C ASN A 132 24.21 9.29 -2.76
N ALA A 133 24.22 8.79 -4.00
CA ALA A 133 23.01 8.50 -4.77
C ALA A 133 22.18 7.37 -4.13
N ASN A 134 22.81 6.28 -3.67
CA ASN A 134 22.11 5.20 -2.99
C ASN A 134 21.59 5.65 -1.63
N LEU A 135 22.35 6.44 -0.87
CA LEU A 135 21.89 7.01 0.40
C LEU A 135 20.59 7.81 0.23
N ARG A 136 20.52 8.70 -0.77
CA ARG A 136 19.31 9.46 -1.09
C ARG A 136 18.13 8.55 -1.50
N ARG A 137 18.40 7.47 -2.24
CA ARG A 137 17.36 6.50 -2.63
C ARG A 137 16.81 5.74 -1.42
N ILE A 138 17.67 5.27 -0.51
CA ILE A 138 17.25 4.59 0.72
C ILE A 138 16.44 5.55 1.60
N ARG A 139 16.91 6.79 1.78
CA ARG A 139 16.16 7.84 2.49
C ARG A 139 14.80 8.11 1.84
N GLY A 140 14.73 8.14 0.51
CA GLY A 140 13.47 8.30 -0.23
C GLY A 140 12.50 7.13 -0.03
N VAL A 141 13.00 5.89 -0.03
CA VAL A 141 12.19 4.70 0.28
C VAL A 141 11.67 4.78 1.72
N ALA A 142 12.54 5.05 2.68
CA ALA A 142 12.18 5.20 4.09
C ALA A 142 11.12 6.28 4.29
N ALA A 143 11.31 7.47 3.71
CA ALA A 143 10.34 8.56 3.76
C ALA A 143 8.99 8.16 3.15
N THR A 144 9.00 7.44 2.02
CA THR A 144 7.76 6.96 1.39
C THR A 144 6.98 6.03 2.31
N LEU A 145 7.67 5.09 2.98
CA LEU A 145 7.04 4.13 3.90
C LEU A 145 6.48 4.80 5.17
N VAL A 146 7.08 5.92 5.61
CA VAL A 146 6.58 6.67 6.78
C VAL A 146 5.43 7.61 6.39
N VAL A 147 5.54 8.28 5.25
CA VAL A 147 4.61 9.35 4.86
C VAL A 147 3.37 8.81 4.16
N ALA A 148 3.49 7.79 3.30
CA ALA A 148 2.35 7.28 2.53
C ALA A 148 1.18 6.79 3.42
N PRO A 149 1.40 6.07 4.53
CA PRO A 149 0.30 5.70 5.43
C PRO A 149 -0.46 6.90 6.01
N LEU A 150 0.24 8.00 6.32
CA LEU A 150 -0.38 9.22 6.80
C LEU A 150 -1.22 9.89 5.70
N LEU A 151 -0.69 9.92 4.47
CA LEU A 151 -1.41 10.45 3.31
C LEU A 151 -2.65 9.62 2.94
N LEU A 152 -2.70 8.33 3.28
CA LEU A 152 -3.86 7.46 3.04
C LEU A 152 -5.08 7.82 3.90
N VAL A 153 -4.90 8.51 5.04
CA VAL A 153 -6.02 8.81 5.96
C VAL A 153 -7.12 9.60 5.26
N VAL A 154 -6.76 10.64 4.50
CA VAL A 154 -7.72 11.51 3.80
C VAL A 154 -8.56 10.73 2.77
N PRO A 155 -7.98 10.03 1.77
CA PRO A 155 -8.78 9.28 0.81
C PRO A 155 -9.57 8.12 1.42
N ILE A 156 -9.10 7.52 2.54
CA ILE A 156 -9.89 6.51 3.27
C ILE A 156 -11.14 7.14 3.90
N VAL A 157 -11.00 8.29 4.56
CA VAL A 157 -12.12 9.04 5.16
C VAL A 157 -13.10 9.48 4.09
N VAL A 158 -12.62 10.06 2.98
CA VAL A 158 -13.45 10.50 1.85
C VAL A 158 -14.19 9.31 1.23
N ARG A 159 -13.49 8.18 1.01
CA ARG A 159 -14.11 6.94 0.53
C ARG A 159 -15.24 6.50 1.46
N ALA A 160 -14.99 6.44 2.77
CA ALA A 160 -15.98 6.00 3.74
C ALA A 160 -17.22 6.91 3.75
N ALA A 161 -17.02 8.24 3.73
CA ALA A 161 -18.10 9.21 3.71
C ALA A 161 -18.94 9.11 2.42
N VAL A 162 -18.30 9.10 1.25
CA VAL A 162 -18.98 9.04 -0.05
C VAL A 162 -19.74 7.72 -0.23
N LEU A 163 -19.12 6.59 0.11
CA LEU A 163 -19.76 5.28 -0.04
C LEU A 163 -20.93 5.10 0.94
N THR A 164 -20.79 5.57 2.18
CA THR A 164 -21.88 5.50 3.17
C THR A 164 -23.04 6.38 2.74
N ASP A 165 -22.78 7.63 2.33
CA ASP A 165 -23.83 8.51 1.81
C ASP A 165 -24.50 7.91 0.57
N ALA A 166 -23.75 7.32 -0.35
CA ALA A 166 -24.34 6.68 -1.53
C ALA A 166 -25.15 5.42 -1.19
N ALA A 167 -24.84 4.73 -0.09
CA ALA A 167 -25.44 3.44 0.23
C ALA A 167 -26.71 3.51 1.08
N VAL A 168 -26.79 4.41 2.06
CA VAL A 168 -27.84 4.39 3.10
C VAL A 168 -28.58 5.72 3.25
N GLU A 169 -29.86 5.65 3.61
CA GLU A 169 -30.64 6.83 4.01
C GLU A 169 -30.18 7.35 5.38
N THR A 170 -29.55 8.51 5.38
CA THR A 170 -28.84 9.08 6.54
C THR A 170 -29.80 9.66 7.58
N ARG A 171 -30.16 8.89 8.61
CA ARG A 171 -30.53 9.44 9.93
C ARG A 171 -29.71 8.75 11.01
N GLY A 172 -28.69 9.45 11.52
CA GLY A 172 -27.89 9.01 12.67
C GLY A 172 -26.69 8.11 12.37
N THR A 173 -26.42 7.78 11.11
CA THR A 173 -25.28 6.91 10.75
C THR A 173 -23.96 7.67 10.77
N ILE A 174 -23.02 7.24 11.61
CA ILE A 174 -21.64 7.71 11.63
C ILE A 174 -20.79 6.64 10.92
N PHE A 175 -19.86 7.07 10.06
CA PHE A 175 -18.88 6.17 9.49
C PHE A 175 -17.69 6.07 10.42
N THR A 176 -17.14 4.86 10.57
CA THR A 176 -15.96 4.63 11.41
C THR A 176 -14.76 4.34 10.51
N VAL A 177 -13.64 5.00 10.80
CA VAL A 177 -12.38 4.74 10.10
C VAL A 177 -11.48 3.95 11.03
N THR A 178 -11.35 2.65 10.75
CA THR A 178 -10.34 1.82 11.37
C THR A 178 -9.08 1.89 10.54
N LEU A 179 -7.96 2.26 11.16
CA LEU A 179 -6.64 2.16 10.53
C LEU A 179 -6.06 0.76 10.79
N PRO A 180 -5.89 -0.06 9.75
CA PRO A 180 -5.23 -1.36 9.87
C PRO A 180 -3.85 -1.25 10.53
N TRP A 181 -3.53 -2.16 11.46
CA TRP A 181 -2.24 -2.19 12.16
C TRP A 181 -1.05 -2.34 11.22
N GLN A 182 -1.26 -2.89 10.02
CA GLN A 182 -0.25 -3.03 8.98
C GLN A 182 0.34 -1.66 8.59
N TYR A 183 -0.44 -0.57 8.67
CA TYR A 183 0.08 0.77 8.41
C TYR A 183 1.13 1.20 9.44
N LEU A 184 0.94 0.85 10.72
CA LEU A 184 1.95 1.08 11.75
C LEU A 184 3.20 0.24 11.50
N ALA A 185 3.03 -1.04 11.14
CA ALA A 185 4.15 -1.92 10.81
C ALA A 185 4.99 -1.39 9.63
N VAL A 186 4.33 -0.90 8.58
CA VAL A 186 4.99 -0.28 7.41
C VAL A 186 5.76 0.98 7.82
N THR A 187 5.17 1.84 8.64
CA THR A 187 5.86 3.03 9.17
C THR A 187 7.11 2.65 9.97
N LEU A 188 7.02 1.62 10.82
CA LEU A 188 8.17 1.12 11.58
C LEU A 188 9.27 0.60 10.67
N VAL A 189 8.95 -0.14 9.62
CA VAL A 189 9.93 -0.58 8.61
C VAL A 189 10.59 0.64 7.94
N GLY A 190 9.82 1.68 7.63
CA GLY A 190 10.35 2.94 7.11
C GLY A 190 11.36 3.61 8.06
N LEU A 191 11.04 3.69 9.35
CA LEU A 191 11.95 4.23 10.37
C LEU A 191 13.22 3.40 10.53
N LEU A 192 13.11 2.07 10.49
CA LEU A 192 14.27 1.17 10.52
C LEU A 192 15.16 1.37 9.28
N LEU A 193 14.57 1.56 8.09
CA LEU A 193 15.34 1.89 6.88
C LEU A 193 15.97 3.28 6.95
N ALA A 194 15.34 4.25 7.61
CA ALA A 194 15.94 5.56 7.86
C ALA A 194 17.15 5.45 8.79
N ALA A 195 17.05 4.66 9.86
CA ALA A 195 18.17 4.36 10.75
C ALA A 195 19.30 3.63 10.01
N LEU A 196 18.96 2.66 9.14
CA LEU A 196 19.94 1.99 8.29
C LEU A 196 20.61 2.97 7.33
N ALA A 197 19.86 3.90 6.74
CA ALA A 197 20.44 4.95 5.89
C ALA A 197 21.47 5.79 6.65
N GLN A 198 21.27 6.07 7.94
CA GLN A 198 22.23 6.77 8.78
C GLN A 198 23.53 5.97 8.97
N ALA A 199 23.45 4.65 9.10
CA ALA A 199 24.64 3.80 9.12
C ALA A 199 25.36 3.80 7.75
N PHE A 200 24.61 3.82 6.64
CA PHE A 200 25.19 3.92 5.31
C PHE A 200 25.94 5.23 5.05
N GLU A 201 25.50 6.34 5.66
CA GLU A 201 26.19 7.64 5.55
C GLU A 201 27.65 7.56 6.02
N HIS A 202 27.90 6.91 7.16
CA HIS A 202 29.26 6.65 7.65
C HIS A 202 30.06 5.76 6.69
N GLY A 203 29.40 4.82 6.01
CA GLY A 203 30.05 3.97 5.01
C GLY A 203 30.48 4.74 3.75
N VAL A 204 29.72 5.76 3.35
CA VAL A 204 30.09 6.65 2.24
C VAL A 204 31.32 7.47 2.61
N GLU A 205 31.35 8.06 3.81
CA GLU A 205 32.49 8.84 4.30
C GLU A 205 33.79 8.01 4.34
N LEU A 206 33.71 6.76 4.79
CA LEU A 206 34.87 5.86 4.81
C LEU A 206 35.37 5.46 3.42
N GLU A 207 34.47 5.31 2.43
CA GLU A 207 34.87 5.02 1.05
C GLU A 207 35.61 6.22 0.45
N ASP A 208 35.07 7.44 0.65
CA ASP A 208 35.69 8.69 0.19
C ASP A 208 37.08 8.92 0.83
N ASP A 209 37.23 8.64 2.14
CA ASP A 209 38.51 8.79 2.85
C ASP A 209 39.59 7.82 2.35
N VAL A 210 39.21 6.59 1.97
CA VAL A 210 40.16 5.58 1.44
C VAL A 210 40.59 5.90 0.02
N GLU A 211 39.68 6.39 -0.83
CA GLU A 211 40.03 6.84 -2.19
C GLU A 211 40.99 8.04 -2.16
N GLY A 212 40.92 8.90 -1.14
CA GLY A 212 41.84 10.03 -0.96
C GLY A 212 43.26 9.66 -0.51
N LEU A 213 43.52 8.41 -0.11
CA LEU A 213 44.81 7.92 0.37
C LEU A 213 45.66 7.19 -0.70
N VAL A 214 45.08 6.91 -1.88
CA VAL A 214 45.74 6.22 -3.01
C VAL A 214 46.24 7.23 -4.04
#